data_AF-E1LN28-F1
#
_entry.id   AF-E1LN28-F1
#
_cell.length_a   1.000
_cell.length_b   1.000
_cell.length_c   1.000
_cell.angle_alpha   90.00
_cell.angle_beta   90.00
_cell.angle_gamma   90.00
#
_symmetry.space_group_name_H-M   'P 1'
#
loop_
_entity.id
_entity.type
_entity.pdbx_description
1 polymer ?
#
loop_
_entity_poly.entity_id
_entity_poly.type
_entity_poly.pdbx_seq_one_letter_code
_entity_poly.pdbx_strand_id
1 'polypeptide(L)'
;MKRFIAIWILLSAGLNIWQMDRIAELEKKKPMVIYKADNAGAEIFGKVVEKGRHGKLYTLTIRDYGVFVVTRDVYEKVKVGDEVMI
;
A
#
# COMPACT_ATOMS: atom_id res chain seq x y z
N MET A 1 41.52 22.16 33.21
CA MET A 1 40.94 22.16 31.84
C MET A 1 40.89 20.78 31.19
N LYS A 2 42.01 20.04 31.01
CA LYS A 2 42.01 18.73 30.31
C LYS A 2 41.03 17.67 30.86
N ARG A 3 40.87 17.57 32.19
CA ARG A 3 39.92 16.63 32.83
C ARG A 3 38.45 16.95 32.52
N PHE A 4 38.10 18.24 32.43
CA PHE A 4 36.74 18.67 32.08
C PHE A 4 36.41 18.34 30.61
N ILE A 5 37.38 18.57 29.71
CA ILE A 5 37.21 18.25 28.29
C ILE A 5 36.99 16.74 28.10
N ALA A 6 37.74 15.89 28.80
CA ALA A 6 37.56 14.43 28.75
C ALA A 6 36.17 13.98 29.24
N ILE A 7 35.66 14.59 30.32
CA ILE A 7 34.32 14.32 30.83
C ILE A 7 33.25 14.69 29.80
N TRP A 8 33.37 15.86 29.18
CA TRP A 8 32.42 16.29 28.14
C TRP A 8 32.45 15.41 26.89
N ILE A 9 33.63 14.93 26.48
CA ILE A 9 33.76 13.99 25.36
C ILE A 9 33.05 12.67 25.69
N LEU A 10 33.25 12.12 26.89
CA LEU A 10 32.60 10.87 27.30
C LEU A 10 31.08 11.02 27.43
N LEU A 11 30.63 12.16 27.98
CA LEU A 11 29.21 12.45 28.15
C LEU A 11 28.50 12.63 26.79
N SER A 12 29.16 13.31 25.84
CA SER A 12 28.67 13.43 24.46
C SER A 12 28.66 12.09 23.72
N ALA A 13 29.71 11.29 23.85
CA ALA A 13 29.76 9.95 23.24
C ALA A 13 28.65 9.04 23.80
N GLY A 14 28.43 9.03 25.12
CA GLY A 14 27.34 8.27 25.74
C GLY A 14 25.95 8.72 25.28
N LEU A 15 25.75 10.04 25.10
CA LEU A 15 24.48 10.58 24.61
C LEU A 15 24.21 10.16 23.15
N ASN A 16 25.24 10.14 22.30
CA ASN A 16 25.11 9.69 20.90
C ASN A 16 24.74 8.20 20.80
N ILE A 17 25.37 7.34 21.61
CA ILE A 17 25.06 5.90 21.66
C ILE A 17 23.60 5.68 22.10
N TRP A 18 23.15 6.38 23.14
CA TRP A 18 21.77 6.27 23.62
C TRP A 18 20.74 6.76 22.59
N GLN A 19 21.05 7.82 21.84
CA GLN A 19 20.19 8.30 20.75
C GLN A 19 20.09 7.27 19.61
N MET A 20 21.19 6.62 19.24
CA MET A 20 21.19 5.58 18.19
C MET A 20 20.25 4.41 18.53
N ASP A 21 20.33 3.87 19.74
CA ASP A 21 19.47 2.74 20.16
C ASP A 21 17.99 3.11 20.10
N ARG A 22 17.63 4.32 20.55
CA ARG A 22 16.24 4.80 20.51
C ARG A 22 15.75 5.02 19.08
N ILE A 23 16.62 5.46 18.17
CA ILE A 23 16.30 5.59 16.74
C ILE A 23 16.06 4.18 16.15
N ALA A 24 16.93 3.21 16.43
CA ALA A 24 16.78 1.84 15.92
C ALA A 24 15.46 1.19 16.37
N GLU A 25 15.00 1.44 17.60
CA GLU A 25 13.68 0.97 18.06
C GLU A 25 12.51 1.63 17.32
N LEU A 26 12.61 2.94 17.06
CA LEU A 26 11.59 3.68 16.30
C LEU A 26 11.55 3.25 14.84
N GLU A 27 12.71 2.93 14.24
CA GLU A 27 12.78 2.40 12.87
C GLU A 27 12.11 1.04 12.73
N LYS A 28 12.30 0.14 13.71
CA LYS A 28 11.60 -1.15 13.74
C LYS A 28 10.08 -1.01 13.86
N LYS A 29 9.60 0.07 14.46
CA LYS A 29 8.17 0.38 14.65
C LYS A 29 7.62 1.33 13.60
N LYS A 30 8.34 1.61 12.51
CA LYS A 30 7.85 2.48 11.44
C LYS A 30 6.52 1.93 10.93
N PRO A 31 5.42 2.70 10.99
CA PRO A 31 4.14 2.26 10.45
C PRO A 31 4.31 2.04 8.95
N MET A 32 4.22 0.78 8.53
CA MET A 32 4.21 0.40 7.12
C MET A 32 2.77 0.44 6.63
N VAL A 33 2.51 1.25 5.61
CA VAL A 33 1.22 1.21 4.91
C VAL A 33 1.25 0.00 3.99
N ILE A 34 0.62 -1.09 4.43
CA ILE A 34 0.42 -2.28 3.59
C ILE A 34 -0.88 -2.05 2.81
N TYR A 35 -0.77 -1.78 1.51
CA TYR A 35 -1.91 -1.84 0.60
C TYR A 35 -2.23 -3.31 0.34
N LYS A 36 -3.11 -3.89 1.13
CA LYS A 36 -3.64 -5.22 0.89
C LYS A 36 -4.75 -5.10 -0.15
N ALA A 37 -4.46 -5.54 -1.38
CA ALA A 37 -5.49 -5.81 -2.37
C ALA A 37 -6.11 -7.17 -2.05
N ASP A 38 -7.28 -7.14 -1.43
CA ASP A 38 -8.07 -8.26 -0.93
C ASP A 38 -8.70 -9.13 -2.05
N ASN A 39 -8.43 -8.79 -3.31
CA ASN A 39 -8.82 -9.55 -4.50
C ASN A 39 -7.67 -10.36 -5.14
N ALA A 40 -6.44 -10.30 -4.59
CA ALA A 40 -5.33 -11.06 -5.13
C ALA A 40 -5.53 -12.57 -4.94
N GLY A 41 -6.03 -13.25 -5.99
CA GLY A 41 -6.29 -14.69 -6.01
C GLY A 41 -7.74 -15.11 -5.78
N ALA A 42 -8.68 -14.16 -5.71
CA ALA A 42 -10.11 -14.47 -5.70
C ALA A 42 -10.66 -14.40 -7.14
N GLU A 43 -11.18 -15.51 -7.66
CA GLU A 43 -11.91 -15.52 -8.92
C GLU A 43 -13.26 -14.81 -8.72
N ILE A 44 -13.45 -13.68 -9.39
CA ILE A 44 -14.69 -12.90 -9.30
C ILE A 44 -15.61 -13.36 -10.41
N PHE A 45 -16.66 -14.10 -10.05
CA PHE A 45 -17.69 -14.53 -10.98
C PHE A 45 -18.97 -13.71 -10.82
N GLY A 46 -19.41 -13.02 -11.87
CA GLY A 46 -20.70 -12.32 -11.81
C GLY A 46 -21.12 -11.63 -13.09
N LYS A 47 -22.32 -11.04 -13.05
CA LYS A 47 -22.91 -10.33 -14.18
C LYS A 47 -22.48 -8.87 -14.19
N VAL A 48 -21.99 -8.39 -15.33
CA VAL A 48 -21.66 -6.97 -15.51
C VAL A 48 -22.94 -6.14 -15.57
N VAL A 49 -23.07 -5.16 -14.69
CA VAL A 49 -24.24 -4.26 -14.63
C VAL A 49 -23.96 -2.88 -15.21
N GLU A 50 -22.71 -2.43 -15.17
CA GLU A 50 -22.33 -1.11 -15.67
C GLU A 50 -20.88 -1.09 -16.16
N LYS A 51 -20.59 -0.16 -17.05
CA LYS A 51 -19.26 0.13 -17.57
C LYS A 51 -18.96 1.61 -17.39
N GLY A 52 -17.88 1.93 -16.70
CA GLY A 52 -17.45 3.31 -16.45
C GLY A 52 -16.10 3.61 -17.12
N ARG A 53 -15.85 4.90 -17.35
CA ARG A 53 -14.52 5.40 -17.72
C ARG A 53 -14.21 6.64 -16.91
N HIS A 54 -13.19 6.55 -16.07
CA HIS A 54 -12.73 7.64 -15.23
C HIS A 54 -11.33 8.07 -15.71
N GLY A 55 -11.31 9.06 -16.62
CA GLY A 55 -10.09 9.52 -17.28
C GLY A 55 -9.44 8.42 -18.12
N LYS A 56 -8.29 7.90 -17.64
CA LYS A 56 -7.52 6.81 -18.29
C LYS A 56 -7.89 5.42 -17.78
N LEU A 57 -8.73 5.31 -16.75
CA LEU A 57 -9.11 4.04 -16.15
C LEU A 57 -10.43 3.53 -16.74
N TYR A 58 -10.48 2.24 -17.04
CA TYR A 58 -11.66 1.52 -17.50
C TYR A 58 -12.23 0.72 -16.33
N THR A 59 -13.52 0.83 -16.05
CA THR A 59 -14.16 0.15 -14.92
C THR A 59 -15.35 -0.72 -15.35
N LEU A 60 -15.48 -1.89 -14.72
CA LEU A 60 -16.66 -2.76 -14.82
C LEU A 60 -17.30 -2.85 -13.44
N THR A 61 -18.61 -2.63 -13.36
CA THR A 61 -19.38 -2.90 -12.15
C THR A 61 -19.96 -4.30 -12.27
N ILE A 62 -19.59 -5.19 -11.36
CA ILE A 62 -20.07 -6.56 -11.29
C ILE A 62 -21.10 -6.64 -10.17
N ARG A 63 -22.28 -7.20 -10.47
CA ARG A 63 -23.36 -7.41 -9.50
C ARG A 63 -22.83 -8.22 -8.31
N ASP A 64 -23.18 -7.79 -7.10
CA ASP A 64 -22.82 -8.44 -5.82
C ASP A 64 -21.33 -8.35 -5.42
N TYR A 65 -20.44 -7.79 -6.27
CA TYR A 65 -19.01 -7.61 -5.95
C TYR A 65 -18.57 -6.14 -5.89
N GLY A 66 -18.99 -5.30 -6.84
CA GLY A 66 -18.59 -3.88 -6.89
C GLY A 66 -17.86 -3.48 -8.17
N VAL A 67 -17.04 -2.44 -8.10
CA VAL A 67 -16.40 -1.79 -9.26
C VAL A 67 -14.95 -2.25 -9.40
N PHE A 68 -14.60 -2.78 -10.57
CA PHE A 68 -13.27 -3.28 -10.88
C PHE A 68 -12.62 -2.47 -11.99
N VAL A 69 -11.36 -2.10 -11.80
CA VAL A 69 -10.55 -1.50 -12.86
C VAL A 69 -10.01 -2.62 -13.73
N VAL A 70 -10.25 -2.54 -15.03
CA VAL A 70 -9.81 -3.54 -16.01
C VAL A 70 -8.94 -2.91 -17.09
N THR A 71 -8.24 -3.75 -17.85
CA THR A 71 -7.53 -3.29 -19.04
C THR A 71 -8.53 -2.86 -20.11
N ARG A 72 -8.06 -2.01 -21.03
CA ARG A 72 -8.86 -1.57 -22.17
C ARG A 72 -9.40 -2.74 -22.99
N ASP A 73 -8.59 -3.76 -23.23
CA ASP A 73 -8.96 -4.91 -24.06
C ASP A 73 -10.11 -5.70 -23.43
N VAL A 74 -10.06 -5.91 -22.11
CA VAL A 74 -11.15 -6.56 -21.36
C VAL A 74 -12.40 -5.67 -21.37
N TYR A 75 -12.23 -4.37 -21.15
CA TYR A 75 -13.34 -3.42 -21.22
C TYR A 75 -14.01 -3.45 -22.59
N GLU A 76 -13.28 -3.45 -23.70
CA GLU A 76 -13.90 -3.46 -25.04
C GLU A 76 -14.59 -4.79 -25.36
N LYS A 77 -14.05 -5.92 -24.88
CA LYS A 77 -14.60 -7.26 -25.12
C LYS A 77 -15.90 -7.52 -24.34
N VAL A 78 -15.98 -7.08 -23.09
CA VAL A 78 -17.08 -7.39 -22.17
C VAL A 78 -18.23 -6.40 -22.33
N LYS A 79 -19.47 -6.89 -22.40
CA LYS A 79 -20.69 -6.07 -22.50
C LYS A 79 -21.47 -6.07 -21.19
N VAL A 80 -22.32 -5.05 -21.01
CA VAL A 80 -23.28 -5.03 -19.91
C VAL A 80 -24.24 -6.20 -20.10
N GLY A 81 -24.40 -7.00 -19.06
CA GLY A 81 -25.20 -8.22 -19.06
C GLY A 81 -24.40 -9.51 -19.24
N ASP A 82 -23.12 -9.43 -19.61
CA ASP A 82 -22.27 -10.62 -19.72
C ASP A 82 -21.95 -11.19 -18.33
N GLU A 83 -21.88 -12.51 -18.24
CA GLU A 83 -21.27 -13.20 -17.11
C GLU A 83 -19.77 -13.27 -17.33
N VAL A 84 -19.00 -12.81 -16.35
CA VAL A 84 -17.54 -12.74 -16.41
C VAL A 84 -16.92 -13.41 -15.20
N MET A 85 -15.74 -13.98 -15.44
CA MET A 85 -14.82 -14.45 -14.42
C MET A 85 -13.54 -13.61 -14.56
N ILE A 86 -13.21 -12.83 -13.54
CA ILE A 86 -12.07 -11.89 -13.52
C ILE A 86 -11.16 -12.20 -12.34
#